data_AF-A0A7W9KRT9-F1
#
_entry.id   AF-A0A7W9KRT9-F1
#
_cell.length_a   1.000
_cell.length_b   1.000
_cell.length_c   1.000
_cell.angle_alpha   90.00
_cell.angle_beta   90.00
_cell.angle_gamma   90.00
#
_symmetry.space_group_name_H-M   'P 1'
#
loop_
_entity.id
_entity.type
_entity.pdbx_description
1 polymer ?
#
loop_
_entity_poly.entity_id
_entity_poly.type
_entity_poly.pdbx_seq_one_letter_code
_entity_poly.pdbx_strand_id
1 'polypeptide(L)'
;MDLEAEFTTEPFRAEAGGEPPAHAAQAAEQARKSGLDTTFGPLGTTVRGSSDQVLDALPEIFRAALAGGATRVTLRLGVPGGEDSAPAGIGSLERVIAEVEAELGGSLSSLSRADKQRAVRLLEERGAFEMRRSVPAVAEALGVTRFTVYNYLNRSGS
;
A
#
# COMPACT_ATOMS: atom_id res chain seq x y z
N MET A 1 -16.92 5.16 -8.04
CA MET A 1 -16.32 4.12 -7.17
C MET A 1 -16.21 4.71 -5.77
N ASP A 2 -16.18 3.89 -4.72
CA ASP A 2 -16.02 4.43 -3.37
C ASP A 2 -14.54 4.67 -3.05
N LEU A 3 -14.27 5.75 -2.34
CA LEU A 3 -12.95 6.12 -1.85
C LEU A 3 -12.96 6.21 -0.32
N GLU A 4 -11.82 5.86 0.26
CA GLU A 4 -11.45 6.15 1.63
C GLU A 4 -10.26 7.11 1.61
N ALA A 5 -10.39 8.22 2.31
CA ALA A 5 -9.29 9.13 2.59
C ALA A 5 -9.01 9.13 4.10
N GLU A 6 -7.75 9.00 4.47
CA GLU A 6 -7.27 9.18 5.84
C GLU A 6 -6.30 10.35 5.84
N PHE A 7 -6.55 11.34 6.68
CA PHE A 7 -5.66 12.49 6.79
C PHE A 7 -5.32 12.84 8.23
N THR A 8 -4.12 13.37 8.40
CA THR A 8 -3.60 13.88 9.67
C THR A 8 -3.15 15.32 9.50
N THR A 9 -3.30 16.11 10.55
CA THR A 9 -2.97 17.53 10.57
C THR A 9 -2.03 17.82 11.74
N GLU A 10 -1.02 18.63 11.49
CA GLU A 10 0.01 18.98 12.47
C GLU A 10 0.08 20.49 12.71
N PRO A 11 0.47 20.93 13.92
CA PRO A 11 1.09 20.13 14.99
C PRO A 11 0.08 19.35 15.85
N PHE A 12 0.46 18.13 16.27
CA PHE A 12 -0.26 17.36 17.29
C PHE A 12 0.11 17.85 18.69
N ARG A 13 -0.46 18.97 19.10
CA ARG A 13 -0.43 19.43 20.50
C ARG A 13 -1.85 19.35 21.04
N ALA A 14 -2.11 18.40 21.92
CA ALA A 14 -3.37 18.39 22.65
C ALA A 14 -3.45 19.68 23.47
N GLU A 15 -4.57 20.40 23.35
CA GLU A 15 -4.82 21.60 24.16
C GLU A 15 -4.98 21.20 25.63
N ALA A 16 -4.76 22.15 26.54
CA ALA A 16 -4.90 21.94 27.97
C ALA A 16 -6.37 21.58 28.31
N GLY A 17 -6.68 20.29 28.34
CA GLY A 17 -8.06 19.78 28.47
C GLY A 17 -8.32 18.47 27.71
N GLY A 18 -7.39 18.03 26.86
CA GLY A 18 -7.58 16.81 26.05
C GLY A 18 -8.49 17.04 24.84
N GLU A 19 -8.85 18.30 24.56
CA GLU A 19 -9.56 18.68 23.35
C GLU A 19 -8.67 18.53 22.11
N PRO A 20 -9.25 18.12 20.97
CA PRO A 20 -8.52 18.04 19.72
C PRO A 20 -8.07 19.45 19.28
N PRO A 21 -6.92 19.57 18.58
CA PRO A 21 -6.50 20.83 18.00
C PRO A 21 -7.56 21.42 17.06
N ALA A 22 -7.69 22.74 17.04
CA ALA A 22 -8.69 23.44 16.22
C ALA A 22 -8.60 23.04 14.74
N HIS A 23 -7.40 22.89 14.18
CA HIS A 23 -7.19 22.43 12.81
C HIS A 23 -7.81 21.07 12.51
N ALA A 24 -7.64 20.10 13.43
CA ALA A 24 -8.13 18.74 13.28
C ALA A 24 -9.67 18.73 13.40
N ALA A 25 -10.21 19.45 14.37
CA ALA A 25 -11.65 19.57 14.58
C ALA A 25 -12.36 20.27 13.40
N GLN A 26 -11.79 21.36 12.87
CA GLN A 26 -12.36 22.09 11.74
C GLN A 26 -12.33 21.28 10.44
N ALA A 27 -11.25 20.55 10.19
CA ALA A 27 -11.14 19.67 9.03
C ALA A 27 -12.17 18.53 9.08
N ALA A 28 -12.30 17.87 10.23
CA ALA A 28 -13.32 16.82 10.43
C ALA A 28 -14.75 17.37 10.30
N GLU A 29 -14.99 18.59 10.78
CA GLU A 29 -16.30 19.23 10.63
C GLU A 29 -16.60 19.59 9.18
N GLN A 30 -15.62 20.05 8.41
CA GLN A 30 -15.82 20.30 6.98
C GLN A 30 -16.10 19.03 6.18
N ALA A 31 -15.43 17.93 6.53
CA ALA A 31 -15.71 16.64 5.92
C ALA A 31 -17.17 16.20 6.13
N ARG A 32 -17.67 16.36 7.37
CA ARG A 32 -19.09 16.08 7.69
C ARG A 32 -20.05 16.98 6.91
N LYS A 33 -19.76 18.28 6.80
CA LYS A 33 -20.57 19.24 6.02
C LYS A 33 -20.63 18.90 4.54
N SER A 34 -19.59 18.25 4.02
CA SER A 34 -19.52 17.77 2.64
C SER A 34 -20.31 16.47 2.41
N GLY A 35 -20.97 15.94 3.44
CA GLY A 35 -21.78 14.72 3.35
C GLY A 35 -20.97 13.43 3.32
N LEU A 36 -19.69 13.47 3.71
CA LEU A 36 -18.83 12.29 3.79
C LEU A 36 -19.05 11.55 5.12
N ASP A 37 -19.01 10.22 5.07
CA ASP A 37 -18.96 9.38 6.28
C ASP A 37 -17.60 9.63 6.96
N THR A 38 -17.61 10.29 8.10
CA THR A 38 -16.42 10.85 8.73
C THR A 38 -16.21 10.28 10.12
N THR A 39 -15.09 9.58 10.32
CA THR A 39 -14.61 9.11 11.62
C THR A 39 -13.44 9.96 12.07
N PHE A 40 -13.60 10.68 13.18
CA PHE A 40 -12.55 11.48 13.80
C PHE A 40 -11.93 10.71 14.97
N GLY A 41 -10.64 10.38 14.86
CA GLY A 41 -9.93 9.52 15.82
C GLY A 41 -8.60 10.11 16.31
N PRO A 42 -7.95 9.43 17.26
CA PRO A 42 -6.71 9.92 17.89
C PRO A 42 -5.51 9.92 16.93
N LEU A 43 -5.57 9.14 15.84
CA LEU A 43 -4.49 9.01 14.87
C LEU A 43 -4.73 9.79 13.58
N GLY A 44 -5.91 10.42 13.41
CA GLY A 44 -6.29 11.09 12.17
C GLY A 44 -7.80 11.12 11.97
N THR A 45 -8.19 11.67 10.81
CA THR A 45 -9.58 11.67 10.34
C THR A 45 -9.69 10.76 9.14
N THR A 46 -10.61 9.80 9.20
CA THR A 46 -10.98 8.95 8.06
C THR A 46 -12.29 9.45 7.48
N VAL A 47 -12.36 9.56 6.16
CA VAL A 47 -13.56 9.94 5.42
C VAL A 47 -13.84 8.91 4.33
N ARG A 48 -15.11 8.57 4.11
CA ARG A 48 -15.57 7.66 3.06
C ARG A 48 -16.72 8.26 2.28
N GLY A 49 -16.76 7.96 0.98
CA GLY A 49 -17.82 8.40 0.08
C GLY A 49 -17.52 7.99 -1.36
N SER A 50 -18.36 8.43 -2.31
CA SER A 50 -18.04 8.26 -3.72
C SER A 50 -16.79 9.06 -4.10
N SER A 51 -16.12 8.64 -5.18
CA SER A 51 -14.90 9.26 -5.68
C SER A 51 -15.04 10.77 -5.86
N ASP A 52 -16.14 11.20 -6.47
CA ASP A 52 -16.38 12.60 -6.80
C ASP A 52 -16.62 13.39 -5.52
N GLN A 53 -17.44 12.88 -4.60
CA GLN A 53 -17.68 13.51 -3.30
C GLN A 53 -16.39 13.69 -2.50
N VAL A 54 -15.54 12.65 -2.43
CA VAL A 54 -14.29 12.73 -1.68
C VAL A 54 -13.35 13.74 -2.33
N LEU A 55 -13.09 13.61 -3.63
CA LEU A 55 -12.15 14.47 -4.35
C LEU A 55 -12.56 15.95 -4.36
N ASP A 56 -13.86 16.23 -4.50
CA ASP A 56 -14.40 17.59 -4.50
C ASP A 56 -14.32 18.25 -3.10
N ALA A 57 -14.42 17.45 -2.03
CA ALA A 57 -14.39 17.96 -0.65
C ALA A 57 -12.98 18.23 -0.12
N LEU A 58 -11.96 17.50 -0.61
CA LEU A 58 -10.57 17.59 -0.10
C LEU A 58 -10.01 19.02 -0.05
N PRO A 59 -10.18 19.89 -1.07
CA PRO A 59 -9.67 21.26 -1.02
C PRO A 59 -10.22 22.07 0.16
N GLU A 60 -11.52 22.00 0.42
CA GLU A 60 -12.16 22.75 1.52
C GLU A 60 -11.79 22.18 2.90
N ILE A 61 -11.66 20.86 3.01
CA ILE A 61 -11.16 20.20 4.23
C ILE A 61 -9.74 20.69 4.55
N PHE A 62 -8.85 20.74 3.56
CA PHE A 62 -7.47 21.19 3.76
C PHE A 62 -7.37 22.69 4.02
N ARG A 63 -8.20 23.51 3.37
CA ARG A 63 -8.29 24.94 3.70
C ARG A 63 -8.74 25.15 5.15
N ALA A 64 -9.72 24.38 5.63
CA ALA A 64 -10.17 24.45 7.01
C ALA A 64 -9.07 24.00 8.00
N ALA A 65 -8.32 22.93 7.68
CA ALA A 65 -7.18 22.52 8.49
C ALA A 65 -6.14 23.65 8.63
N LEU A 66 -5.74 24.24 7.50
CA LEU A 66 -4.74 25.32 7.46
C LEU A 66 -5.25 26.58 8.18
N ALA A 67 -6.51 26.96 7.97
CA ALA A 67 -7.15 28.09 8.68
C ALA A 67 -7.23 27.86 10.20
N GLY A 68 -7.42 26.62 10.63
CA GLY A 68 -7.36 26.20 12.03
C GLY A 68 -5.95 26.09 12.62
N GLY A 69 -4.91 26.46 11.86
CA GLY A 69 -3.53 26.52 12.33
C GLY A 69 -2.67 25.30 12.00
N ALA A 70 -3.14 24.39 11.14
CA ALA A 70 -2.26 23.33 10.64
C ALA A 70 -1.12 23.93 9.82
N THR A 71 0.08 23.43 10.03
CA THR A 71 1.27 23.75 9.22
C THR A 71 1.64 22.61 8.26
N ARG A 72 1.11 21.41 8.51
CA ARG A 72 1.27 20.24 7.65
C ARG A 72 0.00 19.40 7.64
N VAL A 73 -0.34 18.88 6.46
CA VAL A 73 -1.42 17.90 6.26
C VAL A 73 -0.83 16.71 5.51
N THR A 74 -1.08 15.50 5.99
CA THR A 74 -0.74 14.24 5.31
C THR A 74 -2.03 13.57 4.88
N LEU A 75 -2.11 13.07 3.64
CA LEU A 75 -3.27 12.35 3.10
C LEU A 75 -2.84 10.99 2.57
N ARG A 76 -3.61 9.96 2.94
CA ARG A 76 -3.68 8.67 2.26
C ARG A 76 -5.04 8.56 1.59
N LEU A 77 -5.07 8.12 0.34
CA LEU A 77 -6.29 7.94 -0.43
C LEU A 77 -6.26 6.53 -1.05
N GLY A 78 -7.36 5.80 -0.95
CA GLY A 78 -7.48 4.44 -1.47
C GLY A 78 -8.94 4.03 -1.65
N VAL A 79 -9.15 2.79 -2.09
CA VAL A 79 -10.50 2.19 -2.16
C VAL A 79 -10.79 1.44 -0.85
N PRO A 80 -12.00 1.53 -0.28
CA PRO A 80 -12.35 0.84 0.96
C PRO A 80 -12.18 -0.68 0.82
N GLY A 81 -11.52 -1.32 1.78
CA GLY A 81 -11.25 -2.77 1.70
C GLY A 81 -10.25 -3.16 0.61
N GLY A 82 -9.72 -2.20 -0.14
CA GLY A 82 -8.46 -2.39 -0.86
C GLY A 82 -7.38 -2.55 0.18
N GLU A 83 -6.94 -3.80 0.39
CA GLU A 83 -5.71 -4.07 1.11
C GLU A 83 -4.64 -3.08 0.66
N ASP A 84 -3.91 -2.57 1.64
CA ASP A 84 -2.86 -1.56 1.57
C ASP A 84 -1.93 -1.78 0.37
N SER A 85 -2.39 -1.37 -0.81
CA SER A 85 -1.69 -1.51 -2.07
C SER A 85 -0.82 -0.27 -2.21
N ALA A 86 0.03 -0.04 -1.22
CA ALA A 86 1.20 0.79 -1.40
C ALA A 86 2.08 0.14 -2.50
N PRO A 87 2.67 0.94 -3.41
CA PRO A 87 3.46 0.41 -4.51
C PRO A 87 4.82 -0.06 -3.96
N ALA A 88 4.95 -1.36 -3.67
CA ALA A 88 6.17 -2.18 -3.74
C ALA A 88 5.99 -3.46 -2.89
N GLY A 89 5.94 -4.63 -3.55
CA GLY A 89 6.37 -5.88 -2.92
C GLY A 89 5.48 -7.12 -3.09
N ILE A 90 4.15 -6.98 -3.31
CA ILE A 90 3.22 -8.13 -3.44
C ILE A 90 2.18 -7.92 -4.57
N GLY A 91 2.43 -7.02 -5.53
CA GLY A 91 1.67 -7.02 -6.79
C GLY A 91 2.58 -7.09 -8.02
N SER A 92 3.74 -6.45 -7.93
CA SER A 92 4.77 -6.49 -8.97
C SER A 92 5.47 -7.85 -9.03
N LEU A 93 5.70 -8.50 -7.89
CA LEU A 93 6.39 -9.78 -7.84
C LEU A 93 5.50 -10.90 -8.39
N GLU A 94 4.22 -10.86 -8.10
CA GLU A 94 3.16 -11.79 -8.46
C GLU A 94 2.93 -11.71 -9.97
N ARG A 95 2.95 -10.48 -10.52
CA ARG A 95 2.95 -10.28 -11.97
C ARG A 95 4.17 -10.91 -12.62
N VAL A 96 5.36 -10.67 -12.07
CA VAL A 96 6.61 -11.24 -12.60
C VAL A 96 6.62 -12.78 -12.47
N ILE A 97 6.10 -13.34 -11.38
CA ILE A 97 5.91 -14.79 -11.21
C ILE A 97 4.95 -15.34 -12.25
N ALA A 98 3.78 -14.70 -12.45
CA ALA A 98 2.79 -15.13 -13.43
C ALA A 98 3.32 -15.10 -14.86
N GLU A 99 4.13 -14.09 -15.22
CA GLU A 99 4.81 -14.02 -16.51
C GLU A 99 5.79 -15.19 -16.71
N VAL A 100 6.55 -15.55 -15.68
CA VAL A 100 7.47 -16.70 -15.73
C VAL A 100 6.71 -18.02 -15.80
N GLU A 101 5.61 -18.18 -15.05
CA GLU A 101 4.74 -19.36 -15.14
C GLU A 101 4.13 -19.53 -16.54
N ALA A 102 3.70 -18.43 -17.16
CA ALA A 102 3.19 -18.43 -18.53
C ALA A 102 4.28 -18.82 -19.55
N GLU A 103 5.50 -18.33 -19.38
CA GLU A 103 6.64 -18.70 -20.25
C GLU A 103 7.05 -20.16 -20.09
N LEU A 104 6.98 -20.71 -18.87
CA LEU A 104 7.36 -22.09 -18.57
C LEU A 104 6.19 -23.08 -18.73
N GLY A 105 4.98 -22.59 -19.03
CA GLY A 105 3.81 -23.41 -19.36
C GLY A 105 3.16 -24.10 -18.16
N GLY A 106 3.36 -23.61 -16.93
CA GLY A 106 2.78 -24.23 -15.73
C GLY A 106 3.20 -23.58 -14.42
N SER A 107 2.56 -24.02 -13.32
CA SER A 107 2.83 -23.47 -11.99
C SER A 107 4.24 -23.79 -11.52
N LEU A 108 4.92 -22.79 -10.94
CA LEU A 108 6.28 -22.90 -10.39
C LEU A 108 6.43 -24.07 -9.42
N SER A 109 5.40 -24.37 -8.63
CA SER A 109 5.41 -25.46 -7.64
C SER A 109 5.52 -26.85 -8.27
N SER A 110 4.92 -27.03 -9.45
CA SER A 110 4.82 -28.30 -10.19
C SER A 110 6.00 -28.57 -11.14
N LEU A 111 6.87 -27.57 -11.33
CA LEU A 111 7.99 -27.65 -12.26
C LEU A 111 9.03 -28.70 -11.86
N SER A 112 9.74 -29.21 -12.86
CA SER A 112 10.93 -30.04 -12.63
C SER A 112 12.01 -29.21 -11.90
N ARG A 113 12.97 -29.88 -11.27
CA ARG A 113 14.08 -29.17 -10.60
C ARG A 113 14.86 -28.27 -11.57
N ALA A 114 15.06 -28.70 -12.80
CA ALA A 114 15.76 -27.93 -13.82
C ALA A 114 14.94 -26.68 -14.21
N ASP A 115 13.63 -26.83 -14.35
CA ASP A 115 12.73 -25.71 -14.68
C ASP A 115 12.55 -24.75 -13.51
N LYS A 116 12.58 -25.22 -12.25
CA LYS A 116 12.63 -24.34 -11.07
C LYS A 116 13.91 -23.49 -11.02
N GLN A 117 15.04 -24.05 -11.46
CA GLN A 117 16.29 -23.29 -11.59
C GLN A 117 16.22 -22.25 -12.71
N ARG A 118 15.61 -22.61 -13.85
CA ARG A 118 15.34 -21.67 -14.94
C ARG A 118 14.38 -20.57 -14.52
N ALA A 119 13.34 -20.90 -13.76
CA ALA A 119 12.40 -19.93 -13.21
C ALA A 119 13.09 -18.90 -12.32
N VAL A 120 13.98 -19.33 -11.41
CA VAL A 120 14.73 -18.40 -10.54
C VAL A 120 15.62 -17.46 -11.36
N ARG A 121 16.27 -17.94 -12.43
CA ARG A 121 17.04 -17.08 -13.35
C ARG A 121 16.18 -16.03 -14.03
N LEU A 122 15.03 -16.45 -14.58
CA LEU A 122 14.07 -15.57 -15.24
C LEU A 122 13.47 -14.53 -14.29
N LEU A 123 13.28 -14.89 -13.01
CA LEU A 123 12.86 -13.96 -11.96
C LEU A 123 13.98 -12.96 -11.62
N GLU A 124 15.22 -13.41 -11.55
CA GLU A 124 16.41 -12.56 -11.31
C GLU A 124 16.63 -11.54 -12.43
N GLU A 125 16.59 -11.98 -13.69
CA GLU A 125 16.70 -11.10 -14.88
C GLU A 125 15.62 -10.02 -14.92
N ARG A 126 14.42 -10.32 -14.39
CA ARG A 126 13.30 -9.37 -14.30
C ARG A 126 13.33 -8.51 -13.02
N GLY A 127 14.40 -8.60 -12.23
CA GLY A 127 14.57 -7.80 -11.02
C GLY A 127 13.66 -8.21 -9.85
N ALA A 128 13.10 -9.42 -9.87
CA ALA A 128 12.20 -9.90 -8.81
C ALA A 128 12.87 -9.90 -7.43
N PHE A 129 14.18 -10.19 -7.36
CA PHE A 129 14.90 -10.29 -6.09
C PHE A 129 15.31 -8.94 -5.48
N GLU A 130 15.27 -7.85 -6.25
CA GLU A 130 15.42 -6.48 -5.75
C GLU A 130 14.17 -6.01 -4.97
N MET A 131 13.04 -6.71 -5.11
CA MET A 131 11.79 -6.39 -4.45
C MET A 131 11.79 -6.81 -2.97
N ARG A 132 11.14 -6.01 -2.12
CA ARG A 132 10.99 -6.33 -0.69
C ARG A 132 10.25 -7.65 -0.51
N ARG A 133 10.79 -8.53 0.35
CA ARG A 133 10.22 -9.85 0.69
C ARG A 133 10.10 -10.83 -0.49
N SER A 134 10.87 -10.62 -1.56
CA SER A 134 10.91 -11.48 -2.74
C SER A 134 11.28 -12.93 -2.43
N VAL A 135 12.35 -13.17 -1.67
CA VAL A 135 12.84 -14.54 -1.39
C VAL A 135 11.82 -15.41 -0.65
N PRO A 136 11.17 -14.97 0.45
CA PRO A 136 10.09 -15.73 1.06
C PRO A 136 8.95 -16.09 0.11
N ALA A 137 8.48 -15.13 -0.70
CA ALA A 137 7.35 -15.32 -1.62
C ALA A 137 7.71 -16.25 -2.79
N VAL A 138 8.89 -16.09 -3.38
CA VAL A 138 9.37 -16.97 -4.45
C VAL A 138 9.60 -18.41 -3.93
N ALA A 139 10.08 -18.56 -2.70
CA ALA A 139 10.23 -19.87 -2.07
C ALA A 139 8.86 -20.58 -1.91
N GLU A 140 7.85 -19.84 -1.48
CA GLU A 140 6.47 -20.32 -1.38
C GLU A 140 5.91 -20.72 -2.76
N ALA A 141 6.02 -19.86 -3.77
CA ALA A 141 5.55 -20.14 -5.13
C ALA A 141 6.22 -21.37 -5.77
N LEU A 142 7.51 -21.55 -5.53
CA LEU A 142 8.27 -22.73 -5.99
C LEU A 142 8.01 -23.98 -5.14
N GLY A 143 7.37 -23.87 -3.97
CA GLY A 143 7.21 -24.97 -3.02
C GLY A 143 8.56 -25.47 -2.48
N VAL A 144 9.50 -24.58 -2.22
CA VAL A 144 10.86 -24.90 -1.73
C VAL A 144 11.23 -24.04 -0.52
N THR A 145 12.38 -24.32 0.09
CA THR A 145 12.89 -23.48 1.19
C THR A 145 13.59 -22.23 0.66
N ARG A 146 13.65 -21.16 1.46
CA ARG A 146 14.45 -19.95 1.15
C ARG A 146 15.91 -20.31 0.86
N PHE A 147 16.46 -21.28 1.61
CA PHE A 147 17.79 -21.83 1.36
C PHE A 147 17.94 -22.39 -0.05
N THR A 148 16.91 -23.05 -0.58
CA THR A 148 16.92 -23.58 -1.96
C THR A 148 16.92 -22.46 -3.00
N VAL A 149 16.18 -21.37 -2.75
CA VAL A 149 16.19 -20.19 -3.62
C VAL A 149 17.59 -19.55 -3.66
N TYR A 150 18.23 -19.35 -2.50
CA TYR A 150 19.62 -18.85 -2.46
C TYR A 150 20.60 -19.77 -3.20
N ASN A 151 20.42 -21.09 -3.12
CA ASN A 151 21.24 -22.03 -3.88
C ASN A 151 21.05 -21.92 -5.40
N TYR A 152 19.86 -21.57 -5.86
CA TYR A 152 19.60 -21.39 -7.30
C TYR A 152 20.22 -20.09 -7.81
N LEU A 153 20.15 -19.00 -7.04
CA LEU A 153 20.82 -17.71 -7.34
C LEU A 153 22.35 -17.84 -7.42
N ASN A 154 22.95 -18.60 -6.49
CA ASN A 154 24.40 -18.83 -6.52
C ASN A 154 24.87 -19.70 -7.71
N ARG A 155 23.95 -20.31 -8.46
CA ARG A 155 24.24 -21.12 -9.68
C ARG A 155 23.89 -20.40 -10.98
N SER A 156 23.29 -19.21 -10.92
CA SER A 156 23.01 -18.36 -12.09
C SER A 156 24.08 -17.30 -12.35
N GLY A 157 24.82 -16.90 -11.30
CA GLY A 157 25.95 -15.98 -11.39
C GLY A 157 27.32 -16.60 -11.72
N SER A 158 27.39 -17.69 -12.50
CA SER A 158 28.67 -18.29 -12.97
C SER A 158 28.66 -18.54 -14.47
#